data_AF-A0A6A5H884-F1
#
_entry.id   AF-A0A6A5H884-F1
#
_cell.length_a   1.000
_cell.length_b   1.000
_cell.length_c   1.000
_cell.angle_alpha   90.00
_cell.angle_beta   90.00
_cell.angle_gamma   90.00
#
_symmetry.space_group_name_H-M   'P 1'
#
loop_
_entity.id
_entity.type
_entity.pdbx_description
1 polymer ?
#
loop_
_entity_poly.entity_id
_entity_poly.type
_entity_poly.pdbx_seq_one_letter_code
_entity_poly.pdbx_strand_id
1 'polypeptide(L)'
;MAPNDAEGPKNFKDVLLITQLCHFPIFFVSFGLSVDPDNLQLEWTQTLVYQHYILYICLFFFVFAGIIGLKILLEVLTKPEPLTKCRRDLSIGYGGMIICGIIPQVLKVILMENVKDLLAFSAICAVSNFLFLGLFVLEHHQNYGTSKKASKEICAGILRFIMMILHLAITGYFLKRFVRGIYSKKQTENTEKLIFLYTGCYISCTAEFAVVLAGWIRLKDRPQLPPGEGYILPVVDTVAPMREMYRDLHRSLGYTAISDSNLCEIETCRFYTTVHQESQHIVRVTVPTVPTEQEQEETTGNSTSGTECNICMLRYTPTTVIPRMLVGCGHTVCQECIQKIPRQDILSVLCPFCRKPTSLPDNLPNRLPKNYAILDIIHNLEK
;
A
#
# COMPACT_ATOMS: atom_id res chain seq x y z
N MET A 1 -3.73 23.92 42.79
CA MET A 1 -2.76 24.30 41.74
C MET A 1 -1.95 23.05 41.43
N ALA A 2 -2.45 22.21 40.53
CA ALA A 2 -1.76 20.99 40.10
C ALA A 2 -0.75 21.37 39.01
N PRO A 3 0.44 20.75 38.99
CA PRO A 3 1.43 21.04 37.97
C PRO A 3 0.90 20.54 36.61
N ASN A 4 0.98 21.40 35.61
CA ASN A 4 0.79 21.00 34.22
C ASN A 4 1.96 20.10 33.83
N ASP A 5 1.74 18.79 33.95
CA ASP A 5 2.60 17.80 33.34
C ASP A 5 2.38 17.88 31.82
N ALA A 6 3.13 18.78 31.17
CA ALA A 6 3.32 18.74 29.74
C ALA A 6 4.10 17.45 29.42
N GLU A 7 3.37 16.33 29.33
CA GLU A 7 3.91 15.06 28.85
C GLU A 7 4.51 15.31 27.46
N GLY A 8 5.84 15.28 27.39
CA GLY A 8 6.57 15.36 26.12
C GLY A 8 6.15 14.24 25.15
N PRO A 9 6.48 14.37 23.86
CA PRO A 9 6.03 13.47 22.81
C PRO A 9 6.46 12.02 23.11
N LYS A 10 5.49 11.14 23.40
CA LYS A 10 5.72 9.75 23.82
C LYS A 10 6.20 8.83 22.70
N ASN A 11 5.98 9.19 21.42
CA ASN A 11 6.32 8.33 20.28
C ASN A 11 7.16 9.08 19.22
N PHE A 12 8.01 8.37 18.49
CA PHE A 12 8.84 8.91 17.40
C PHE A 12 8.04 9.72 16.37
N LYS A 13 6.82 9.27 16.05
CA LYS A 13 5.91 9.97 15.13
C LYS A 13 5.41 11.33 15.67
N ASP A 14 5.30 11.48 16.99
CA ASP A 14 4.88 12.73 17.62
C ASP A 14 6.03 13.75 17.55
N VAL A 15 7.27 13.29 17.77
CA VAL A 15 8.49 14.08 17.54
C VAL A 15 8.56 14.51 16.08
N LEU A 16 8.35 13.58 15.14
CA LEU A 16 8.34 13.88 13.70
C LEU A 16 7.33 14.98 13.37
N LEU A 17 6.09 14.85 13.86
CA LEU A 17 5.04 15.82 13.58
C LEU A 17 5.45 17.22 14.06
N ILE A 18 5.97 17.32 15.28
CA ILE A 18 6.48 18.58 15.83
C ILE A 18 7.64 19.12 14.97
N THR A 19 8.59 18.26 14.58
CA THR A 19 9.71 18.65 13.70
C THR A 19 9.21 19.20 12.36
N GLN A 20 8.16 18.63 11.77
CA GLN A 20 7.60 19.13 10.51
C GLN A 20 6.83 20.44 10.66
N LEU A 21 6.21 20.71 11.82
CA LEU A 21 5.58 22.00 12.11
C LEU A 21 6.61 23.14 12.18
N CYS A 22 7.86 22.84 12.55
CA CYS A 22 8.96 23.80 12.55
C CYS A 22 9.45 24.21 11.15
N HIS A 23 8.91 23.64 10.06
CA HIS A 23 9.34 23.91 8.69
C HIS A 23 9.13 25.37 8.25
N PHE A 24 8.08 26.06 8.72
CA PHE A 24 7.88 27.48 8.44
C PHE A 24 9.02 28.35 9.02
N PRO A 25 9.37 28.24 10.32
CA PRO A 25 10.55 28.90 10.88
C PRO A 25 11.84 28.64 10.08
N ILE A 26 12.03 27.41 9.60
CA ILE A 26 13.20 27.04 8.79
C ILE A 26 13.22 27.76 7.45
N PHE A 27 12.08 27.88 6.79
CA PHE A 27 11.97 28.67 5.56
C PHE A 27 12.37 30.14 5.82
N PHE A 28 11.94 30.74 6.93
CA PHE A 28 12.32 32.12 7.29
C PHE A 28 13.82 32.25 7.60
N VAL A 29 14.42 31.29 8.31
CA VAL A 29 15.87 31.26 8.54
C VAL A 29 16.64 31.07 7.23
N SER A 30 16.13 30.21 6.35
CA SER A 30 16.69 29.94 5.01
C SER A 30 16.67 31.18 4.12
N PHE A 31 15.63 32.00 4.23
CA PHE A 31 15.54 33.30 3.58
C PHE A 31 16.68 34.21 4.03
N GLY A 32 16.89 34.34 5.34
CA GLY A 32 18.00 35.14 5.90
C GLY A 32 19.40 34.63 5.50
N LEU A 33 19.58 33.32 5.34
CA LEU A 33 20.85 32.74 4.86
C LEU A 33 21.07 32.92 3.35
N SER A 34 20.00 33.14 2.60
CA SER A 34 20.04 33.26 1.13
C SER A 34 20.14 34.70 0.64
N VAL A 35 19.81 35.68 1.48
CA VAL A 35 19.88 37.11 1.16
C VAL A 35 21.08 37.74 1.87
N ASP A 36 22.00 38.35 1.13
CA ASP A 36 23.10 39.13 1.72
C ASP A 36 22.59 40.54 2.10
N PRO A 37 22.64 40.95 3.39
CA PRO A 37 22.14 42.25 3.83
C PRO A 37 22.82 43.44 3.13
N ASP A 38 24.05 43.27 2.63
CA ASP A 38 24.79 44.33 1.92
C ASP A 38 24.24 44.60 0.51
N ASN A 39 23.48 43.67 -0.09
CA ASN A 39 22.80 43.82 -1.39
C ASN A 39 21.34 44.29 -1.25
N LEU A 40 20.87 44.56 -0.03
CA LEU A 40 19.46 44.78 0.28
C LEU A 40 18.94 46.15 -0.19
N GLN A 41 19.81 47.14 -0.40
CA GLN A 41 19.42 48.54 -0.47
C GLN A 41 19.19 49.12 -1.88
N LEU A 42 19.47 48.40 -2.97
CA LEU A 42 19.44 48.99 -4.32
C LEU A 42 18.60 48.26 -5.39
N GLU A 43 18.14 47.02 -5.18
CA GLU A 43 17.55 46.22 -6.29
C GLU A 43 16.07 45.84 -6.15
N TRP A 44 15.47 45.90 -4.95
CA TRP A 44 14.10 45.41 -4.74
C TRP A 44 13.01 46.34 -5.26
N THR A 45 13.30 47.62 -5.47
CA THR A 45 12.27 48.63 -5.77
C THR A 45 12.09 48.95 -7.25
N GLN A 46 12.95 48.52 -8.19
CA GLN A 46 12.82 49.02 -9.56
C GLN A 46 13.22 48.14 -10.76
N THR A 47 13.64 46.89 -10.60
CA THR A 47 14.06 46.09 -11.78
C THR A 47 13.62 44.61 -11.71
N LEU A 48 12.73 44.24 -12.64
CA LEU A 48 12.48 42.86 -13.09
C LEU A 48 12.04 41.84 -12.02
N VAL A 49 10.98 42.14 -11.27
CA VAL A 49 10.17 41.14 -10.53
C VAL A 49 8.94 40.71 -11.36
N TYR A 50 8.59 41.45 -12.42
CA TYR A 50 7.29 41.34 -13.09
C TYR A 50 7.19 40.34 -14.27
N GLN A 51 8.29 39.77 -14.76
CA GLN A 51 8.26 39.03 -16.03
C GLN A 51 7.96 37.52 -15.91
N HIS A 52 8.21 36.89 -14.76
CA HIS A 52 8.03 35.43 -14.56
C HIS A 52 7.18 35.04 -13.35
N TYR A 53 6.63 35.99 -12.59
CA TYR A 53 5.83 35.68 -11.39
C TYR A 53 4.57 34.85 -11.72
N ILE A 54 3.94 35.09 -12.87
CA ILE A 54 2.79 34.33 -13.36
C ILE A 54 3.15 32.85 -13.50
N LEU A 55 4.34 32.53 -14.01
CA LEU A 55 4.78 31.14 -14.17
C LEU A 55 4.92 30.42 -12.83
N TYR A 56 5.50 31.08 -11.82
CA TYR A 56 5.62 30.50 -10.47
C TYR A 56 4.26 30.35 -9.78
N ILE A 57 3.34 31.31 -9.97
CA ILE A 57 1.97 31.21 -9.47
C ILE A 57 1.24 30.03 -10.14
N CYS A 58 1.34 29.91 -11.47
CA CYS A 58 0.77 28.79 -12.21
C CYS A 58 1.37 27.45 -11.74
N LEU A 59 2.69 27.38 -11.56
CA LEU A 59 3.37 26.19 -11.04
C LEU A 59 2.89 25.84 -9.63
N PHE A 60 2.75 26.84 -8.76
CA PHE A 60 2.22 26.65 -7.40
C PHE A 60 0.81 26.03 -7.44
N PHE A 61 -0.11 26.63 -8.20
CA PHE A 61 -1.47 26.09 -8.32
C PHE A 61 -1.49 24.71 -8.97
N PHE A 62 -0.65 24.47 -9.97
CA PHE A 62 -0.54 23.16 -10.62
C PHE A 62 -0.05 22.08 -9.67
N VAL A 63 1.01 22.33 -8.89
CA VAL A 63 1.52 21.40 -7.87
C VAL A 63 0.46 21.16 -6.79
N PHE A 64 -0.21 22.21 -6.33
CA PHE A 64 -1.24 22.14 -5.30
C PHE A 64 -2.45 21.31 -5.76
N ALA A 65 -2.99 21.63 -6.93
CA ALA A 65 -4.08 20.89 -7.56
C ALA A 65 -3.66 19.46 -7.89
N GLY A 66 -2.40 19.24 -8.28
CA GLY A 66 -1.83 17.93 -8.53
C GLY A 66 -1.80 17.05 -7.28
N ILE A 67 -1.35 17.57 -6.13
CA ILE A 67 -1.30 16.82 -4.86
C ILE A 67 -2.71 16.47 -4.38
N ILE A 68 -3.64 17.44 -4.41
CA ILE A 68 -5.03 17.23 -4.01
C ILE A 68 -5.73 16.26 -4.97
N GLY A 69 -5.58 16.50 -6.28
CA GLY A 69 -6.11 15.66 -7.34
C GLY A 69 -5.58 14.23 -7.25
N LEU A 70 -4.29 14.05 -6.94
CA LEU A 70 -3.70 12.73 -6.70
C LEU A 70 -4.37 12.01 -5.54
N LYS A 71 -4.61 12.69 -4.40
CA LYS A 71 -5.32 12.08 -3.25
C LYS A 71 -6.73 11.64 -3.66
N ILE A 72 -7.50 12.52 -4.31
CA ILE A 72 -8.86 12.22 -4.76
C ILE A 72 -8.86 11.05 -5.76
N LEU A 73 -7.96 11.08 -6.74
CA LEU A 73 -7.82 10.04 -7.76
C LEU A 73 -7.51 8.67 -7.16
N LEU A 74 -6.59 8.61 -6.19
CA LEU A 74 -6.25 7.37 -5.48
C LEU A 74 -7.41 6.83 -4.64
N GLU A 75 -8.22 7.72 -4.04
CA GLU A 75 -9.42 7.33 -3.29
C GLU A 75 -10.45 6.69 -4.23
N VAL A 76 -10.71 7.31 -5.39
CA VAL A 76 -11.72 6.87 -6.36
C VAL A 76 -11.31 5.57 -7.07
N LEU A 77 -10.04 5.45 -7.49
CA LEU A 77 -9.60 4.33 -8.33
C LEU A 77 -9.37 3.03 -7.56
N THR A 78 -8.84 3.11 -6.34
CA THR A 78 -8.17 1.93 -5.75
C THR A 78 -9.00 1.16 -4.72
N LYS A 79 -10.10 1.71 -4.19
CA LYS A 79 -10.91 1.17 -3.07
C LYS A 79 -10.13 0.20 -2.15
N PRO A 80 -9.01 0.66 -1.56
CA PRO A 80 -8.05 -0.22 -0.91
C PRO A 80 -8.52 -0.70 0.47
N GLU A 81 -8.04 -1.88 0.90
CA GLU A 81 -8.15 -2.31 2.30
C GLU A 81 -7.54 -1.27 3.27
N PRO A 82 -8.02 -1.14 4.53
CA PRO A 82 -7.57 -0.09 5.44
C PRO A 82 -6.05 -0.04 5.67
N LEU A 83 -5.39 -1.20 5.80
CA LEU A 83 -3.94 -1.26 6.02
C LEU A 83 -3.14 -0.88 4.78
N THR A 84 -3.62 -1.27 3.59
CA THR A 84 -2.97 -0.92 2.32
C THR A 84 -3.17 0.55 1.99
N LYS A 85 -4.36 1.11 2.28
CA LYS A 85 -4.64 2.55 2.25
C LYS A 85 -3.65 3.31 3.14
N CYS A 86 -3.56 2.94 4.41
CA CYS A 86 -2.69 3.58 5.39
C CYS A 86 -1.23 3.56 4.95
N ARG A 87 -0.72 2.40 4.53
CA ARG A 87 0.66 2.28 4.05
C ARG A 87 0.93 3.16 2.84
N ARG A 88 0.07 3.07 1.82
CA ARG A 88 0.21 3.83 0.58
C ARG A 88 0.21 5.33 0.88
N ASP A 89 -0.75 5.79 1.67
CA ASP A 89 -0.88 7.20 2.02
C ASP A 89 0.35 7.67 2.79
N LEU A 90 0.80 6.93 3.82
CA LEU A 90 2.04 7.27 4.54
C LEU A 90 3.28 7.26 3.64
N SER A 91 3.40 6.31 2.70
CA SER A 91 4.51 6.28 1.74
C SER A 91 4.49 7.51 0.83
N ILE A 92 3.32 7.92 0.32
CA ILE A 92 3.18 9.11 -0.53
C ILE A 92 3.47 10.38 0.28
N GLY A 93 2.94 10.48 1.50
CA GLY A 93 3.13 11.62 2.38
C GLY A 93 4.61 11.82 2.75
N TYR A 94 5.23 10.82 3.36
CA TYR A 94 6.65 10.92 3.74
C TYR A 94 7.57 11.05 2.53
N GLY A 95 7.30 10.32 1.43
CA GLY A 95 8.07 10.45 0.20
C GLY A 95 8.01 11.86 -0.39
N GLY A 96 6.81 12.43 -0.48
CA GLY A 96 6.58 13.80 -0.95
C GLY A 96 7.29 14.85 -0.09
N MET A 97 7.22 14.71 1.25
CA MET A 97 7.93 15.60 2.18
C MET A 97 9.45 15.51 1.98
N ILE A 98 10.03 14.32 1.86
CA ILE A 98 11.47 14.16 1.62
C ILE A 98 11.90 14.86 0.33
N ILE A 99 11.12 14.72 -0.74
CA ILE A 99 11.38 15.42 -2.02
C ILE A 99 11.34 16.94 -1.82
N CYS A 100 10.35 17.46 -1.10
CA CYS A 100 10.24 18.88 -0.76
C CYS A 100 11.45 19.38 0.05
N GLY A 101 12.07 18.52 0.86
CA GLY A 101 13.30 18.83 1.60
C GLY A 101 14.57 18.81 0.76
N ILE A 102 14.65 17.94 -0.24
CA ILE A 102 15.84 17.78 -1.09
C ILE A 102 15.92 18.89 -2.16
N ILE A 103 14.78 19.29 -2.74
CA ILE A 103 14.73 20.26 -3.85
C ILE A 103 15.45 21.58 -3.49
N PRO A 104 15.15 22.27 -2.37
CA PRO A 104 15.83 23.51 -2.02
C PRO A 104 17.34 23.37 -1.83
N GLN A 105 17.81 22.23 -1.31
CA GLN A 105 19.24 21.96 -1.10
C GLN A 105 19.98 21.82 -2.43
N VAL A 106 19.42 21.03 -3.36
CA VAL A 106 20.00 20.81 -4.69
C VAL A 106 19.96 22.11 -5.50
N LEU A 107 18.83 22.83 -5.47
CA LEU A 107 18.70 24.11 -6.16
C LEU A 107 19.66 25.16 -5.61
N LYS A 108 19.95 25.20 -4.30
CA LYS A 108 20.96 26.12 -3.76
C LYS A 108 22.33 25.89 -4.38
N VAL A 109 22.71 24.62 -4.57
CA VAL A 109 24.00 24.22 -5.15
C VAL A 109 24.04 24.44 -6.67
N ILE A 110 22.93 24.25 -7.38
CA ILE A 110 22.89 24.42 -8.85
C ILE A 110 22.69 25.88 -9.26
N LEU A 111 21.73 26.57 -8.65
CA LEU A 111 21.28 27.89 -9.09
C LEU A 111 22.12 29.05 -8.54
N MET A 112 22.95 28.79 -7.51
CA MET A 112 24.01 29.60 -6.85
C MET A 112 23.73 31.10 -6.60
N GLU A 113 23.23 31.84 -7.58
CA GLU A 113 23.05 33.30 -7.61
C GLU A 113 21.61 33.73 -7.90
N ASN A 114 20.74 32.86 -8.43
CA ASN A 114 19.33 33.22 -8.63
C ASN A 114 18.49 33.01 -7.36
N VAL A 115 18.68 33.94 -6.41
CA VAL A 115 17.99 33.95 -5.11
C VAL A 115 16.46 33.99 -5.26
N LYS A 116 15.95 34.58 -6.35
CA LYS A 116 14.51 34.70 -6.64
C LYS A 116 13.91 33.32 -6.90
N ASP A 117 14.53 32.56 -7.81
CA ASP A 117 14.07 31.21 -8.17
C ASP A 117 14.19 30.27 -6.97
N LEU A 118 15.33 30.30 -6.28
CA LEU A 118 15.56 29.51 -5.08
C LEU A 118 14.47 29.78 -4.02
N LEU A 119 14.13 31.05 -3.81
CA LEU A 119 13.10 31.44 -2.85
C LEU A 119 11.71 30.97 -3.28
N ALA A 120 11.36 31.13 -4.56
CA ALA A 120 10.08 30.68 -5.11
C ALA A 120 9.90 29.16 -4.98
N PHE A 121 10.90 28.38 -5.40
CA PHE A 121 10.85 26.91 -5.26
C PHE A 121 10.84 26.47 -3.80
N SER A 122 11.59 27.14 -2.92
CA SER A 122 11.58 26.85 -1.48
C SER A 122 10.22 27.12 -0.86
N ALA A 123 9.52 28.19 -1.27
CA ALA A 123 8.17 28.49 -0.82
C ALA A 123 7.15 27.45 -1.30
N ILE A 124 7.22 27.04 -2.57
CA ILE A 124 6.38 25.96 -3.13
C ILE A 124 6.60 24.66 -2.35
N CYS A 125 7.85 24.29 -2.08
CA CYS A 125 8.20 23.10 -1.29
C CYS A 125 7.70 23.20 0.14
N ALA A 126 7.82 24.36 0.78
CA ALA A 126 7.33 24.57 2.14
C ALA A 126 5.82 24.37 2.25
N VAL A 127 5.02 24.94 1.35
CA VAL A 127 3.56 24.75 1.34
C VAL A 127 3.19 23.30 0.99
N SER A 128 3.88 22.71 0.01
CA SER A 128 3.67 21.31 -0.37
C SER A 128 3.96 20.35 0.78
N ASN A 129 4.95 20.64 1.62
CA ASN A 129 5.25 19.86 2.83
C ASN A 129 4.03 19.76 3.77
N PHE A 130 3.35 20.88 4.01
CA PHE A 130 2.14 20.90 4.86
C PHE A 130 0.96 20.16 4.22
N LEU A 131 0.84 20.20 2.88
CA LEU A 131 -0.17 19.41 2.19
C LEU A 131 0.08 17.91 2.31
N PHE A 132 1.31 17.46 2.09
CA PHE A 132 1.65 16.05 2.26
C PHE A 132 1.41 15.61 3.71
N LEU A 133 1.81 16.42 4.68
CA LEU A 133 1.55 16.18 6.10
C LEU A 133 0.04 16.08 6.38
N GLY A 134 -0.75 17.05 5.91
CA GLY A 134 -2.19 17.13 6.17
C GLY A 134 -3.01 16.04 5.49
N LEU A 135 -2.79 15.84 4.19
CA LEU A 135 -3.64 14.97 3.35
C LEU A 135 -3.28 13.48 3.47
N PHE A 136 -2.03 13.16 3.78
CA PHE A 136 -1.54 11.79 3.73
C PHE A 136 -1.07 11.24 5.07
N VAL A 137 -0.56 12.08 5.98
CA VAL A 137 0.02 11.61 7.25
C VAL A 137 -0.94 11.83 8.43
N LEU A 138 -1.53 13.02 8.56
CA LEU A 138 -2.37 13.37 9.72
C LEU A 138 -3.63 12.50 9.83
N GLU A 139 -4.25 12.13 8.71
CA GLU A 139 -5.43 11.23 8.68
C GLU A 139 -5.15 9.90 9.39
N HIS A 140 -3.91 9.40 9.29
CA HIS A 140 -3.52 8.10 9.85
C HIS A 140 -2.78 8.21 11.18
N HIS A 141 -2.28 9.40 11.56
CA HIS A 141 -1.33 9.60 12.66
C HIS A 141 -1.72 8.89 13.96
N GLN A 142 -2.98 9.00 14.38
CA GLN A 142 -3.45 8.36 15.63
C GLN A 142 -3.66 6.85 15.46
N ASN A 143 -3.99 6.41 14.24
CA ASN A 143 -4.51 5.10 13.92
C ASN A 143 -3.42 4.09 13.52
N TYR A 144 -2.17 4.49 13.32
CA TYR A 144 -1.08 3.56 13.03
C TYR A 144 -0.02 3.51 14.13
N GLY A 145 0.68 2.38 14.22
CA GLY A 145 1.79 2.14 15.13
C GLY A 145 2.73 1.07 14.60
N THR A 146 3.81 0.82 15.34
CA THR A 146 4.72 -0.30 15.07
C THR A 146 4.12 -1.62 15.54
N SER A 147 4.53 -2.72 14.89
CA SER A 147 4.06 -4.07 15.22
C SER A 147 4.21 -4.43 16.71
N LYS A 148 3.16 -4.97 17.35
CA LYS A 148 3.14 -5.49 18.74
C LYS A 148 4.20 -6.55 19.06
N LYS A 149 4.77 -7.21 18.03
CA LYS A 149 5.85 -8.18 18.22
C LYS A 149 7.14 -7.45 18.60
N ALA A 150 7.61 -7.64 19.83
CA ALA A 150 8.84 -7.01 20.37
C ALA A 150 10.03 -7.05 19.38
N SER A 151 10.27 -8.17 18.70
CA SER A 151 11.35 -8.28 17.69
C SER A 151 11.23 -7.28 16.52
N LYS A 152 10.00 -6.99 16.06
CA LYS A 152 9.76 -6.07 14.93
C LYS A 152 9.79 -4.62 15.38
N GLU A 153 9.39 -4.34 16.62
CA GLU A 153 9.50 -3.01 17.23
C GLU A 153 10.97 -2.61 17.41
N ILE A 154 11.80 -3.51 17.95
CA ILE A 154 13.24 -3.32 18.06
C ILE A 154 13.88 -3.14 16.67
N CYS A 155 13.52 -4.01 15.72
CA CYS A 155 14.01 -3.92 14.35
C CYS A 155 13.63 -2.59 13.66
N ALA A 156 12.41 -2.09 13.88
CA ALA A 156 11.99 -0.78 13.38
C ALA A 156 12.79 0.36 14.01
N GLY A 157 13.08 0.28 15.32
CA GLY A 157 13.97 1.23 16.01
C GLY A 157 15.38 1.25 15.42
N ILE A 158 15.97 0.06 15.20
CA ILE A 158 17.30 -0.08 14.58
C ILE A 158 17.30 0.47 13.16
N LEU A 159 16.28 0.16 12.36
CA LEU A 159 16.18 0.65 10.98
C LEU A 159 16.11 2.18 10.93
N ARG A 160 15.30 2.81 11.80
CA ARG A 160 15.26 4.28 11.90
C ARG A 160 16.63 4.87 12.19
N PHE A 161 17.35 4.28 13.14
CA PHE A 161 18.69 4.74 13.50
C PHE A 161 19.68 4.58 12.34
N ILE A 162 19.69 3.42 11.66
CA ILE A 162 20.55 3.19 10.48
C ILE A 162 20.24 4.22 9.38
N MET A 163 18.97 4.46 9.09
CA MET A 163 18.56 5.43 8.06
C MET A 163 18.92 6.86 8.44
N MET A 164 18.84 7.22 9.71
CA MET A 164 19.27 8.52 10.24
C MET A 164 20.78 8.72 10.02
N ILE A 165 21.61 7.73 10.40
CA ILE A 165 23.06 7.78 10.17
C ILE A 165 23.40 7.83 8.68
N LEU A 166 22.72 7.02 7.86
CA LEU A 166 22.91 7.01 6.42
C LEU A 166 22.59 8.38 5.79
N HIS A 167 21.51 9.04 6.24
CA HIS A 167 21.15 10.38 5.77
C HIS A 167 22.24 11.41 6.09
N LEU A 168 22.80 11.39 7.30
CA LEU A 168 23.91 12.27 7.70
C LEU A 168 25.16 11.99 6.87
N ALA A 169 25.47 10.72 6.62
CA ALA A 169 26.62 10.33 5.80
C ALA A 169 26.49 10.81 4.35
N ILE A 170 25.32 10.65 3.74
CA ILE A 170 25.01 11.14 2.39
C ILE A 170 25.13 12.67 2.34
N THR A 171 24.57 13.37 3.34
CA THR A 171 24.66 14.83 3.43
C THR A 171 26.12 15.29 3.53
N GLY A 172 26.92 14.64 4.39
CA GLY A 172 28.34 14.95 4.55
C GLY A 172 29.14 14.69 3.27
N TYR A 173 28.85 13.60 2.55
CA TYR A 173 29.43 13.33 1.24
C TYR A 173 29.07 14.40 0.21
N PHE A 174 27.79 14.79 0.15
CA PHE A 174 27.29 15.83 -0.75
C PHE A 174 28.00 17.17 -0.49
N LEU A 175 28.08 17.61 0.76
CA LEU A 175 28.79 18.83 1.15
C LEU A 175 30.27 18.78 0.75
N LYS A 176 30.95 17.67 1.04
CA LYS A 176 32.36 17.50 0.71
C LYS A 176 32.60 17.54 -0.81
N ARG A 177 31.71 16.93 -1.59
CA ARG A 177 31.87 16.77 -3.04
C ARG A 177 31.46 18.02 -3.82
N PHE A 178 30.38 18.67 -3.42
CA PHE A 178 29.72 19.71 -4.21
C PHE A 178 29.78 21.10 -3.59
N VAL A 179 30.18 21.25 -2.33
CA VAL A 179 30.20 22.56 -1.65
C VAL A 179 31.62 22.95 -1.24
N ARG A 180 32.36 22.06 -0.55
CA ARG A 180 33.71 22.40 -0.08
C ARG A 180 34.70 22.54 -1.24
N GLY A 181 35.33 23.70 -1.34
CA GLY A 181 36.38 23.99 -2.32
C GLY A 181 35.90 24.59 -3.65
N ILE A 182 34.59 24.69 -3.86
CA ILE A 182 34.01 25.34 -5.07
C ILE A 182 33.62 26.79 -4.79
N TYR A 183 33.22 27.12 -3.56
CA TYR A 183 32.60 28.39 -3.19
C TYR A 183 33.52 29.27 -2.35
N SER A 184 33.21 30.57 -2.29
CA SER A 184 33.81 31.48 -1.32
C SER A 184 33.52 31.03 0.12
N LYS A 185 34.36 31.42 1.08
CA LYS A 185 34.23 31.03 2.49
C LYS A 185 32.86 31.42 3.08
N LYS A 186 32.39 32.66 2.86
CA LYS A 186 31.07 33.16 3.32
C LYS A 186 29.92 32.36 2.70
N GLN A 187 30.00 32.08 1.40
CA GLN A 187 28.98 31.30 0.67
C GLN A 187 28.95 29.83 1.08
N THR A 188 30.12 29.23 1.31
CA THR A 188 30.27 27.86 1.83
C THR A 188 29.58 27.75 3.19
N GLU A 189 29.88 28.65 4.12
CA GLU A 189 29.29 28.64 5.46
C GLU A 189 27.77 28.79 5.44
N ASN A 190 27.24 29.70 4.62
CA ASN A 190 25.78 29.87 4.49
C ASN A 190 25.10 28.66 3.85
N THR A 191 25.72 28.06 2.84
CA THR A 191 25.20 26.88 2.14
C THR A 191 25.24 25.64 3.03
N GLU A 192 26.33 25.45 3.79
CA GLU A 192 26.44 24.39 4.79
C GLU A 192 25.36 24.54 5.87
N LYS A 193 25.17 25.75 6.44
CA LYS A 193 24.11 26.01 7.43
C LYS A 193 22.72 25.70 6.89
N LEU A 194 22.41 26.11 5.65
CA LEU A 194 21.14 25.82 5.01
C LEU A 194 20.93 24.30 4.87
N ILE A 195 21.91 23.59 4.34
CA ILE A 195 21.83 22.14 4.12
C ILE A 195 21.65 21.41 5.46
N PHE A 196 22.44 21.74 6.49
CA PHE A 196 22.28 21.12 7.81
C PHE A 196 20.92 21.38 8.44
N LEU A 197 20.35 22.57 8.25
CA LEU A 197 19.02 22.92 8.73
C LEU A 197 17.94 22.03 8.08
N TYR A 198 17.97 21.89 6.75
CA TYR A 198 17.05 20.99 6.05
C TYR A 198 17.28 19.52 6.41
N THR A 199 18.53 19.06 6.46
CA THR A 199 18.88 17.69 6.88
C THR A 199 18.30 17.37 8.24
N GLY A 200 18.49 18.23 9.25
CA GLY A 200 17.98 18.00 10.60
C GLY A 200 16.46 17.83 10.67
N CYS A 201 15.72 18.46 9.76
CA CYS A 201 14.26 18.44 9.79
C CYS A 201 13.66 17.28 9.01
N TYR A 202 14.35 16.84 7.94
CA TYR A 202 13.90 15.72 7.13
C TYR A 202 14.47 14.37 7.57
N ILE A 203 15.44 14.35 8.48
CA ILE A 203 16.07 13.11 8.93
C ILE A 203 15.06 12.15 9.59
N SER A 204 14.20 12.65 10.48
CA SER A 204 13.13 11.87 11.12
C SER A 204 12.12 11.36 10.10
N CYS A 205 11.82 12.19 9.08
CA CYS A 205 10.96 11.82 7.97
C CYS A 205 11.53 10.66 7.15
N THR A 206 12.82 10.71 6.81
CA THR A 206 13.49 9.59 6.10
C THR A 206 13.54 8.30 6.91
N ALA A 207 13.73 8.41 8.23
CA ALA A 207 13.71 7.27 9.12
C ALA A 207 12.33 6.61 9.22
N GLU A 208 11.25 7.38 9.38
CA GLU A 208 9.88 6.83 9.35
C GLU A 208 9.53 6.23 8.00
N PHE A 209 9.87 6.92 6.90
CA PHE A 209 9.58 6.46 5.55
C PHE A 209 10.11 5.03 5.30
N ALA A 210 11.33 4.74 5.76
CA ALA A 210 11.92 3.41 5.63
C ALA A 210 11.13 2.33 6.38
N VAL A 211 10.62 2.63 7.58
CA VAL A 211 9.78 1.70 8.36
C VAL A 211 8.44 1.43 7.67
N VAL A 212 7.84 2.46 7.07
CA VAL A 212 6.61 2.34 6.28
C VAL A 212 6.84 1.44 5.06
N LEU A 213 7.94 1.64 4.32
CA LEU A 213 8.29 0.82 3.16
C LEU A 213 8.62 -0.63 3.53
N ALA A 214 9.36 -0.85 4.62
CA ALA A 214 9.66 -2.18 5.16
C ALA A 214 8.38 -2.93 5.62
N GLY A 215 7.29 -2.19 5.80
CA GLY A 215 6.00 -2.76 6.10
C GLY A 215 5.80 -3.21 7.52
N TRP A 216 6.51 -2.59 8.44
CA TRP A 216 6.46 -2.92 9.87
C TRP A 216 5.45 -2.06 10.65
N ILE A 217 4.56 -1.39 9.91
CA ILE A 217 3.40 -0.66 10.44
C ILE A 217 2.18 -1.56 10.61
N ARG A 218 1.37 -1.28 11.63
CA ARG A 218 0.05 -1.87 11.87
C ARG A 218 -0.95 -0.78 12.23
N LEU A 219 -2.22 -1.02 11.94
CA LEU A 219 -3.31 -0.21 12.45
C LEU A 219 -3.52 -0.53 13.94
N LYS A 220 -3.77 0.50 14.76
CA LYS A 220 -4.26 0.34 16.13
C LYS A 220 -5.70 -0.15 16.05
N ASP A 221 -6.02 -1.16 16.85
CA ASP A 221 -7.39 -1.62 17.01
C ASP A 221 -8.22 -0.45 17.52
N ARG A 222 -9.38 -0.16 16.89
CA ARG A 222 -10.28 0.86 17.43
C ARG A 222 -10.65 0.49 18.86
N PRO A 223 -10.69 1.43 19.83
CA PRO A 223 -11.21 1.14 21.14
C PRO A 223 -12.61 0.54 20.97
N GLN A 224 -12.78 -0.69 21.40
CA GLN A 224 -14.12 -1.26 21.51
C GLN A 224 -14.83 -0.41 22.55
N LEU A 225 -15.89 0.29 22.13
CA LEU A 225 -16.79 0.99 23.01
C LEU A 225 -17.25 0.00 24.10
N PRO A 226 -17.37 0.40 25.38
CA PRO A 226 -17.83 -0.50 26.43
C PRO A 226 -19.14 -1.19 26.01
N PRO A 227 -19.31 -2.49 26.30
CA PRO A 227 -20.50 -3.22 25.89
C PRO A 227 -21.68 -2.72 26.72
N GLY A 228 -22.48 -1.83 26.15
CA GLY A 228 -23.70 -1.36 26.81
C GLY A 228 -24.10 0.05 26.42
N GLU A 229 -24.60 0.23 25.19
CA GLU A 229 -25.80 1.02 24.91
C GLU A 229 -26.13 0.84 23.42
N GLY A 230 -27.23 0.16 23.17
CA GLY A 230 -27.65 -0.25 21.83
C GLY A 230 -28.07 0.95 20.99
N TYR A 231 -27.37 1.16 19.88
CA TYR A 231 -27.91 1.88 18.73
C TYR A 231 -27.64 1.03 17.48
N ILE A 232 -28.74 0.65 16.83
CA ILE A 232 -28.76 -0.14 15.60
C ILE A 232 -28.23 0.74 14.46
N LEU A 233 -27.09 0.37 13.87
CA LEU A 233 -26.67 0.84 12.53
C LEU A 233 -26.17 -0.38 11.73
N PRO A 234 -26.36 -0.40 10.40
CA PRO A 234 -26.49 -1.63 9.61
C PRO A 234 -25.16 -2.35 9.47
N VAL A 235 -25.22 -3.67 9.63
CA VAL A 235 -24.16 -4.62 9.33
C VAL A 235 -23.87 -4.55 7.83
N VAL A 236 -22.80 -3.85 7.46
CA VAL A 236 -22.16 -4.03 6.15
C VAL A 236 -21.17 -5.17 6.31
N ASP A 237 -21.45 -6.25 5.58
CA ASP A 237 -20.59 -7.42 5.42
C ASP A 237 -19.17 -7.02 5.06
N THR A 238 -18.22 -7.29 5.96
CA THR A 238 -16.84 -7.51 5.59
C THR A 238 -16.33 -8.74 6.30
N VAL A 239 -16.33 -9.86 5.57
CA VAL A 239 -15.57 -11.06 5.88
C VAL A 239 -14.09 -10.68 5.87
N ALA A 240 -13.50 -10.46 7.05
CA ALA A 240 -12.06 -10.38 7.24
C ALA A 240 -11.49 -11.78 7.59
N PRO A 241 -10.25 -12.12 7.20
CA PRO A 241 -9.77 -13.49 7.22
C PRO A 241 -9.40 -13.97 8.63
N MET A 242 -10.13 -14.99 9.07
CA MET A 242 -9.96 -15.81 10.27
C MET A 242 -8.65 -16.63 10.21
N ARG A 243 -7.47 -15.99 10.29
CA ARG A 243 -6.16 -16.69 10.25
C ARG A 243 -5.34 -16.60 11.54
N GLU A 244 -5.60 -15.65 12.44
CA GLU A 244 -4.82 -15.52 13.69
C GLU A 244 -5.45 -16.22 14.90
N MET A 245 -6.76 -16.52 14.90
CA MET A 245 -7.43 -17.17 16.06
C MET A 245 -7.20 -18.69 16.14
N TYR A 246 -6.88 -19.37 15.03
CA TYR A 246 -6.76 -20.84 15.02
C TYR A 246 -5.38 -21.35 15.49
N ARG A 247 -4.37 -20.47 15.59
CA ARG A 247 -2.99 -20.89 15.92
C ARG A 247 -2.74 -20.99 17.43
N ASP A 248 -3.48 -20.22 18.23
CA ASP A 248 -3.30 -20.19 19.69
C ASP A 248 -4.16 -21.23 20.41
N LEU A 249 -5.27 -21.69 19.81
CA LEU A 249 -6.10 -22.76 20.39
C LEU A 249 -5.43 -24.14 20.28
N HIS A 250 -4.64 -24.38 19.23
CA HIS A 250 -3.96 -25.67 19.00
C HIS A 250 -2.70 -25.91 19.85
N ARG A 251 -2.28 -24.92 20.66
CA ARG A 251 -1.10 -25.04 21.54
C ARG A 251 -1.45 -25.26 23.02
N SER A 252 -2.74 -25.16 23.38
CA SER A 252 -3.21 -25.24 24.77
C SER A 252 -3.85 -26.58 25.17
N LEU A 253 -4.10 -27.49 24.23
CA LEU A 253 -4.70 -28.81 24.53
C LEU A 253 -3.66 -29.91 24.30
N GLY A 254 -2.88 -30.17 25.34
CA GLY A 254 -2.10 -31.39 25.49
C GLY A 254 -3.01 -32.61 25.65
N TYR A 255 -2.54 -33.73 25.13
CA TYR A 255 -3.15 -35.06 25.15
C TYR A 255 -3.97 -35.42 26.39
N THR A 256 -5.25 -35.75 26.20
CA THR A 256 -5.93 -36.88 26.87
C THR A 256 -7.06 -37.40 25.98
N ALA A 257 -7.05 -38.72 25.74
CA ALA A 257 -8.13 -39.44 25.10
C ALA A 257 -9.28 -39.64 26.11
N ILE A 258 -10.51 -39.26 25.77
CA ILE A 258 -11.74 -39.74 26.42
C ILE A 258 -12.85 -39.87 25.36
N SER A 259 -13.53 -41.01 25.43
CA SER A 259 -14.66 -41.48 24.62
C SER A 259 -16.00 -40.87 25.05
N ASP A 260 -16.97 -40.96 24.15
CA ASP A 260 -18.43 -41.01 24.35
C ASP A 260 -19.27 -39.73 24.56
N SER A 261 -20.14 -39.54 23.54
CA SER A 261 -21.59 -39.31 23.60
C SER A 261 -22.20 -38.07 24.28
N ASN A 262 -23.02 -37.38 23.46
CA ASN A 262 -24.22 -36.58 23.78
C ASN A 262 -24.07 -35.22 24.50
N LEU A 263 -24.20 -34.14 23.72
CA LEU A 263 -25.07 -32.97 23.97
C LEU A 263 -25.07 -32.10 22.68
N CYS A 264 -26.14 -32.10 21.86
CA CYS A 264 -27.25 -31.12 21.83
C CYS A 264 -26.76 -29.67 22.02
N GLU A 265 -27.09 -28.64 21.24
CA GLU A 265 -28.17 -28.36 20.30
C GLU A 265 -27.93 -26.89 19.86
N ILE A 266 -27.78 -26.52 18.58
CA ILE A 266 -28.08 -25.15 18.12
C ILE A 266 -28.60 -25.19 16.68
N GLU A 267 -29.74 -24.56 16.52
CA GLU A 267 -30.66 -24.51 15.41
C GLU A 267 -30.07 -24.01 14.09
N THR A 268 -30.64 -24.57 13.02
CA THR A 268 -30.47 -24.12 11.64
C THR A 268 -31.41 -22.92 11.38
N CYS A 269 -30.88 -21.84 10.81
CA CYS A 269 -31.72 -20.84 10.16
C CYS A 269 -31.35 -20.72 8.68
N ARG A 270 -32.28 -21.20 7.86
CA ARG A 270 -32.34 -21.12 6.40
C ARG A 270 -32.95 -19.77 6.03
N PHE A 271 -32.27 -18.94 5.23
CA PHE A 271 -32.92 -17.84 4.51
C PHE A 271 -32.43 -17.77 3.07
N TYR A 272 -33.39 -17.96 2.16
CA TYR A 272 -33.32 -17.65 0.73
C TYR A 272 -33.43 -16.14 0.54
N THR A 273 -32.72 -15.58 -0.46
CA THR A 273 -33.31 -14.54 -1.31
C THR A 273 -32.60 -14.43 -2.66
N THR A 274 -33.46 -14.29 -3.67
CA THR A 274 -33.32 -14.12 -5.12
C THR A 274 -32.66 -12.82 -5.54
N VAL A 275 -31.96 -12.81 -6.69
CA VAL A 275 -31.54 -11.58 -7.39
C VAL A 275 -32.15 -11.53 -8.79
N HIS A 276 -32.83 -10.40 -9.03
CA HIS A 276 -33.47 -9.95 -10.25
C HIS A 276 -32.47 -9.53 -11.35
N GLN A 277 -32.96 -9.59 -12.58
CA GLN A 277 -32.31 -9.34 -13.86
C GLN A 277 -32.67 -7.95 -14.42
N GLU A 278 -31.70 -7.25 -15.04
CA GLU A 278 -31.86 -6.29 -16.18
C GLU A 278 -30.44 -5.87 -16.67
N SER A 279 -29.98 -6.20 -17.90
CA SER A 279 -30.20 -5.56 -19.23
C SER A 279 -29.55 -4.15 -19.30
N GLN A 280 -28.71 -3.69 -20.25
CA GLN A 280 -28.42 -3.99 -21.67
C GLN A 280 -27.05 -3.41 -22.07
N HIS A 281 -26.39 -3.96 -23.11
CA HIS A 281 -25.82 -3.13 -24.20
C HIS A 281 -25.59 -3.97 -25.48
N ILE A 282 -26.13 -3.47 -26.58
CA ILE A 282 -26.16 -4.04 -27.93
C ILE A 282 -24.86 -3.74 -28.68
N VAL A 283 -24.22 -4.73 -29.33
CA VAL A 283 -23.29 -4.52 -30.45
C VAL A 283 -23.52 -5.59 -31.54
N ARG A 284 -23.43 -5.12 -32.78
CA ARG A 284 -23.95 -5.65 -34.05
C ARG A 284 -23.27 -6.93 -34.54
N VAL A 285 -24.07 -7.79 -35.17
CA VAL A 285 -23.63 -8.95 -35.97
C VAL A 285 -23.21 -8.47 -37.36
N THR A 286 -22.01 -8.85 -37.78
CA THR A 286 -21.61 -8.93 -39.19
C THR A 286 -20.90 -10.25 -39.41
N VAL A 287 -21.50 -11.11 -40.23
CA VAL A 287 -20.88 -12.32 -40.80
C VAL A 287 -20.10 -11.89 -42.04
N PRO A 288 -18.89 -12.44 -42.26
CA PRO A 288 -18.69 -13.17 -43.51
C PRO A 288 -17.77 -14.41 -43.42
N THR A 289 -18.23 -15.48 -44.09
CA THR A 289 -17.50 -16.52 -44.87
C THR A 289 -16.48 -17.48 -44.23
N VAL A 290 -16.89 -18.76 -44.24
CA VAL A 290 -16.13 -20.03 -44.43
C VAL A 290 -15.44 -19.99 -45.83
N PRO A 291 -14.30 -20.67 -46.16
CA PRO A 291 -13.87 -22.05 -45.83
C PRO A 291 -12.39 -22.15 -45.38
N THR A 292 -11.83 -23.26 -44.88
CA THR A 292 -11.77 -24.61 -45.46
C THR A 292 -11.25 -25.60 -44.43
N GLU A 293 -11.92 -26.75 -44.40
CA GLU A 293 -11.52 -28.13 -44.07
C GLU A 293 -10.05 -28.39 -43.69
N GLN A 294 -9.87 -29.08 -42.56
CA GLN A 294 -9.18 -30.38 -42.54
C GLN A 294 -9.95 -31.32 -41.60
N GLU A 295 -10.58 -32.33 -42.20
CA GLU A 295 -11.10 -33.52 -41.53
C GLU A 295 -9.96 -34.36 -40.98
N GLN A 296 -10.15 -34.91 -39.77
CA GLN A 296 -9.71 -36.26 -39.46
C GLN A 296 -10.68 -36.90 -38.45
N GLU A 297 -11.53 -37.75 -39.02
CA GLU A 297 -12.04 -39.04 -38.54
C GLU A 297 -12.82 -39.15 -37.21
N GLU A 298 -14.08 -39.53 -37.39
CA GLU A 298 -15.02 -40.01 -36.40
C GLU A 298 -14.52 -41.28 -35.69
N THR A 299 -14.75 -41.35 -34.38
CA THR A 299 -15.13 -42.61 -33.74
C THR A 299 -16.34 -42.37 -32.86
N THR A 300 -17.49 -42.82 -33.35
CA THR A 300 -18.73 -42.98 -32.60
C THR A 300 -18.51 -43.94 -31.44
N GLY A 301 -18.69 -43.47 -30.21
CA GLY A 301 -18.67 -44.31 -29.01
C GLY A 301 -18.88 -43.49 -27.74
N ASN A 302 -20.15 -43.27 -27.37
CA ASN A 302 -20.63 -42.75 -26.08
C ASN A 302 -19.81 -41.58 -25.46
N SER A 303 -20.16 -40.35 -25.82
CA SER A 303 -19.48 -39.13 -25.37
C SER A 303 -19.55 -38.90 -23.85
N THR A 304 -18.57 -39.42 -23.11
CA THR A 304 -18.28 -39.10 -21.70
C THR A 304 -17.21 -38.03 -21.54
N SER A 305 -17.06 -37.12 -22.52
CA SER A 305 -15.98 -36.11 -22.56
C SER A 305 -16.05 -35.03 -21.47
N GLY A 306 -17.04 -35.08 -20.57
CA GLY A 306 -17.20 -34.16 -19.43
C GLY A 306 -17.07 -34.80 -18.04
N THR A 307 -16.92 -36.13 -17.95
CA THR A 307 -16.95 -36.85 -16.66
C THR A 307 -15.60 -37.41 -16.20
N GLU A 308 -14.55 -37.13 -16.96
CA GLU A 308 -13.20 -37.64 -16.72
C GLU A 308 -12.19 -36.48 -16.66
N CYS A 309 -11.08 -36.72 -15.96
CA CYS A 309 -10.01 -35.73 -15.86
C CYS A 309 -9.11 -35.75 -17.09
N ASN A 310 -9.02 -34.64 -17.82
CA ASN A 310 -8.19 -34.48 -19.03
C ASN A 310 -6.66 -34.56 -18.83
N ILE A 311 -6.19 -34.90 -17.62
CA ILE A 311 -4.75 -35.09 -17.31
C ILE A 311 -4.45 -36.56 -17.01
N CYS A 312 -5.23 -37.20 -16.13
CA CYS A 312 -5.01 -38.60 -15.76
C CYS A 312 -5.96 -39.57 -16.47
N MET A 313 -6.92 -39.07 -17.25
CA MET A 313 -7.97 -39.82 -17.96
C MET A 313 -8.78 -40.75 -17.04
N LEU A 314 -8.90 -40.39 -15.76
CA LEU A 314 -9.72 -41.13 -14.78
C LEU A 314 -11.08 -40.45 -14.61
N ARG A 315 -12.14 -41.26 -14.47
CA ARG A 315 -13.51 -40.81 -14.16
C ARG A 315 -13.55 -40.12 -12.80
N TYR A 316 -14.23 -38.98 -12.74
CA TYR A 316 -14.38 -38.23 -11.50
C TYR A 316 -15.25 -38.99 -10.50
N THR A 317 -14.88 -38.93 -9.23
CA THR A 317 -15.64 -39.52 -8.13
C THR A 317 -15.65 -38.55 -6.94
N PRO A 318 -16.66 -38.64 -6.04
CA PRO A 318 -16.75 -37.74 -4.89
C PRO A 318 -15.61 -37.95 -3.86
N THR A 319 -14.93 -39.11 -3.90
CA THR A 319 -13.99 -39.56 -2.86
C THR A 319 -12.55 -39.74 -3.35
N THR A 320 -12.31 -40.27 -4.55
CA THR A 320 -10.96 -40.66 -5.02
C THR A 320 -10.42 -39.74 -6.12
N VAL A 321 -11.23 -39.41 -7.12
CA VAL A 321 -10.86 -38.54 -8.25
C VAL A 321 -11.73 -37.29 -8.17
N ILE A 322 -11.43 -36.43 -7.19
CA ILE A 322 -12.29 -35.29 -6.86
C ILE A 322 -12.11 -34.17 -7.89
N PRO A 323 -13.15 -33.77 -8.65
CA PRO A 323 -13.08 -32.67 -9.60
C PRO A 323 -13.02 -31.33 -8.87
N ARG A 324 -11.97 -30.54 -9.10
CA ARG A 324 -11.81 -29.20 -8.50
C ARG A 324 -11.65 -28.14 -9.57
N MET A 325 -12.26 -26.98 -9.31
CA MET A 325 -12.23 -25.86 -10.25
C MET A 325 -11.07 -24.92 -9.94
N LEU A 326 -10.32 -24.58 -10.99
CA LEU A 326 -9.28 -23.57 -10.92
C LEU A 326 -9.92 -22.18 -10.98
N VAL A 327 -9.99 -21.47 -9.84
CA VAL A 327 -10.75 -20.22 -9.70
C VAL A 327 -10.32 -19.09 -10.64
N GLY A 328 -9.09 -19.11 -11.17
CA GLY A 328 -8.63 -18.11 -12.14
C GLY A 328 -9.18 -18.28 -13.57
N CYS A 329 -9.78 -19.43 -13.89
CA CYS A 329 -10.22 -19.73 -15.26
C CYS A 329 -11.43 -20.66 -15.41
N GLY A 330 -11.91 -21.30 -14.33
CA GLY A 330 -13.06 -22.21 -14.36
C GLY A 330 -12.78 -23.63 -14.86
N HIS A 331 -11.57 -23.93 -15.36
CA HIS A 331 -11.23 -25.30 -15.78
C HIS A 331 -11.23 -26.26 -14.60
N THR A 332 -11.72 -27.48 -14.86
CA THR A 332 -11.78 -28.55 -13.85
C THR A 332 -10.63 -29.52 -14.02
N VAL A 333 -9.96 -29.85 -12.91
CA VAL A 333 -8.86 -30.81 -12.85
C VAL A 333 -9.00 -31.65 -11.58
N CYS A 334 -8.56 -32.92 -11.62
CA CYS A 334 -8.58 -33.78 -10.44
C CYS A 334 -7.67 -33.24 -9.33
N GLN A 335 -8.05 -33.39 -8.05
CA GLN A 335 -7.25 -32.93 -6.92
C GLN A 335 -5.79 -33.41 -6.96
N GLU A 336 -5.59 -34.70 -7.24
CA GLU A 336 -4.25 -35.32 -7.31
C GLU A 336 -3.42 -34.76 -8.47
N CYS A 337 -4.07 -34.43 -9.58
CA CYS A 337 -3.43 -33.85 -10.75
C CYS A 337 -2.97 -32.41 -10.46
N ILE A 338 -3.76 -31.63 -9.70
CA ILE A 338 -3.39 -30.27 -9.28
C ILE A 338 -2.15 -30.29 -8.37
N GLN A 339 -2.00 -31.30 -7.52
CA GLN A 339 -0.81 -31.45 -6.66
C GLN A 339 0.48 -31.66 -7.48
N LYS A 340 0.38 -32.22 -8.68
CA LYS A 340 1.52 -32.53 -9.56
C LYS A 340 1.87 -31.39 -10.53
N ILE A 341 1.07 -30.32 -10.60
CA ILE A 341 1.36 -29.17 -11.46
C ILE A 341 2.54 -28.39 -10.88
N PRO A 342 3.56 -28.05 -11.71
CA PRO A 342 4.69 -27.25 -11.25
C PRO A 342 4.23 -25.87 -10.75
N ARG A 343 4.71 -25.49 -9.58
CA ARG A 343 4.35 -24.23 -8.91
C ARG A 343 5.15 -23.08 -9.52
N GLN A 344 4.47 -21.98 -9.81
CA GLN A 344 5.12 -20.75 -10.29
C GLN A 344 5.60 -19.91 -9.10
N ASP A 345 4.83 -19.88 -8.01
CA ASP A 345 5.17 -19.27 -6.72
C ASP A 345 4.67 -20.16 -5.56
N ILE A 346 5.01 -19.83 -4.30
CA ILE A 346 4.61 -20.58 -3.10
C ILE A 346 3.07 -20.73 -2.96
N LEU A 347 2.29 -19.87 -3.61
CA LEU A 347 0.84 -19.72 -3.40
C LEU A 347 -0.02 -19.89 -4.67
N SER A 348 0.57 -20.24 -5.83
CA SER A 348 -0.17 -20.26 -7.11
C SER A 348 0.25 -21.40 -8.03
N VAL A 349 -0.72 -21.87 -8.84
CA VAL A 349 -0.51 -22.84 -9.92
C VAL A 349 -1.06 -22.29 -11.23
N LEU A 350 -0.42 -22.64 -12.35
CA LEU A 350 -0.90 -22.31 -13.69
C LEU A 350 -1.87 -23.38 -14.19
N CYS A 351 -2.98 -22.94 -14.79
CA CYS A 351 -3.87 -23.86 -15.48
C CYS A 351 -3.14 -24.52 -16.67
N PRO A 352 -3.15 -25.86 -16.81
CA PRO A 352 -2.46 -26.55 -17.89
C PRO A 352 -3.09 -26.30 -19.27
N PHE A 353 -4.36 -25.87 -19.32
CA PHE A 353 -5.09 -25.66 -20.56
C PHE A 353 -4.98 -24.22 -21.08
N CYS A 354 -5.03 -23.23 -20.18
CA CYS A 354 -5.09 -21.80 -20.57
C CYS A 354 -4.01 -20.93 -19.95
N ARG A 355 -3.09 -21.52 -19.16
CA ARG A 355 -1.96 -20.85 -18.49
C ARG A 355 -2.35 -19.66 -17.60
N LYS A 356 -3.61 -19.53 -17.20
CA LYS A 356 -4.06 -18.53 -16.24
C LYS A 356 -3.68 -18.93 -14.81
N PRO A 357 -3.17 -18.00 -13.97
CA PRO A 357 -2.79 -18.28 -12.60
C PRO A 357 -4.02 -18.52 -11.73
N THR A 358 -3.92 -19.49 -10.82
CA THR A 358 -4.94 -19.81 -9.83
C THR A 358 -4.32 -19.86 -8.44
N SER A 359 -4.86 -19.05 -7.53
CA SER A 359 -4.43 -18.97 -6.13
C SER A 359 -4.82 -20.23 -5.36
N LEU A 360 -3.88 -20.83 -4.62
CA LEU A 360 -4.16 -21.96 -3.73
C LEU A 360 -4.28 -21.47 -2.28
N PRO A 361 -5.46 -21.56 -1.64
CA PRO A 361 -5.60 -21.25 -0.22
C PRO A 361 -4.73 -22.20 0.62
N ASP A 362 -3.79 -21.66 1.40
CA ASP A 362 -2.87 -22.44 2.24
C ASP A 362 -2.01 -23.47 1.50
N ASN A 363 -1.80 -23.30 0.19
CA ASN A 363 -1.03 -24.24 -0.63
C ASN A 363 -1.60 -25.67 -0.66
N LEU A 364 -2.90 -25.82 -0.34
CA LEU A 364 -3.60 -27.09 -0.34
C LEU A 364 -4.60 -27.15 -1.49
N PRO A 365 -4.38 -28.00 -2.52
CA PRO A 365 -5.34 -28.20 -3.61
C PRO A 365 -6.72 -28.65 -3.14
N ASN A 366 -6.81 -29.28 -1.96
CA ASN A 366 -8.07 -29.74 -1.39
C ASN A 366 -9.03 -28.61 -0.94
N ARG A 367 -8.55 -27.35 -0.94
CA ARG A 367 -9.34 -26.16 -0.61
C ARG A 367 -9.94 -25.47 -1.83
N LEU A 368 -9.56 -25.88 -3.04
CA LEU A 368 -10.23 -25.40 -4.25
C LEU A 368 -11.68 -25.91 -4.29
N PRO A 369 -12.64 -25.12 -4.77
CA PRO A 369 -14.04 -25.54 -4.82
C PRO A 369 -14.21 -26.82 -5.66
N LYS A 370 -14.99 -27.77 -5.15
CA LYS A 370 -15.38 -28.97 -5.91
C LYS A 370 -16.35 -28.57 -7.03
N ASN A 371 -16.23 -29.22 -8.18
CA ASN A 371 -17.23 -29.06 -9.24
C ASN A 371 -18.40 -30.01 -9.01
N TYR A 372 -19.41 -29.55 -8.26
CA TYR A 372 -20.59 -30.35 -7.95
C TYR A 372 -21.47 -30.63 -9.18
N ALA A 373 -21.45 -29.77 -10.21
CA ALA A 373 -22.22 -30.00 -11.42
C ALA A 373 -21.74 -31.25 -12.18
N ILE A 374 -20.43 -31.48 -12.25
CA ILE A 374 -19.88 -32.71 -12.86
C ILE A 374 -20.21 -33.93 -12.01
N LEU A 375 -20.12 -33.83 -10.69
CA LEU A 375 -20.49 -34.93 -9.78
C LEU A 375 -21.97 -35.30 -9.89
N ASP A 376 -22.84 -34.30 -10.08
CA ASP A 376 -24.27 -34.50 -10.27
C ASP A 376 -24.59 -35.12 -11.64
N ILE A 377 -23.91 -34.70 -12.70
CA ILE A 377 -24.01 -35.36 -14.02
C ILE A 377 -23.62 -36.84 -13.91
N ILE A 378 -22.51 -37.15 -13.23
CA ILE A 378 -22.06 -38.53 -13.03
C ILE A 378 -23.09 -39.33 -12.24
N HIS A 379 -23.62 -38.75 -11.16
CA HIS A 379 -24.65 -39.39 -10.34
C HIS A 379 -25.93 -39.70 -11.14
N ASN A 380 -26.35 -38.79 -12.02
CA ASN A 380 -27.53 -38.96 -12.85
C ASN A 380 -27.33 -39.94 -14.02
N LEU A 381 -26.08 -40.17 -14.46
CA LEU A 381 -25.74 -41.19 -15.47
C LEU A 381 -25.65 -42.60 -14.87
N GLU A 382 -25.52 -42.72 -13.55
CA GLU A 382 -25.41 -43.99 -12.82
C GLU A 382 -26.77 -44.48 -12.26
N LYS A 383 -27.83 -43.72 -12.48
CA LYS A 383 -29.22 -44.02 -12.11
C LYS A 383 -30.00 -44.51 -13.33
#